data_AF-A0A3L6FRB7-F1
#
_entry.id   AF-A0A3L6FRB7-F1
#
_cell.length_a   1.000
_cell.length_b   1.000
_cell.length_c   1.000
_cell.angle_alpha   90.00
_cell.angle_beta   90.00
_cell.angle_gamma   90.00
#
_symmetry.space_group_name_H-M   'P 1'
#
loop_
_entity.id
_entity.type
_entity.pdbx_description
1 polymer ?
#
loop_
_entity_poly.entity_id
_entity_poly.type
_entity_poly.pdbx_seq_one_letter_code
_entity_poly.pdbx_strand_id
1 'polypeptide(L)'
;MARLLLSVSVPMSASSSRRIVVPGTARHRGRSGVCVAVPATSTATATQQEFDPAAAPPFGLGDIRAAIPKHCWVKDPWRSMGYVVRDVVLVLGLAAAAARLDSWLVWPLYWAAQGTMFWALFVLGHDCGHGSFSNNPILNSVVGHILHSSILVPYNGWRISHRTHHQNHGHVDKDESWHPVPPRAPVQEPGQRRPDAALQAALPYARLPILPGQQEPRQVRLPFPPPRDLFQPSESKQVLTSTACWLAMAALLAGLAFLMGPLQMLKLYLVPYWVFVMWLDFVTYLHHHGHNDKLPWYRGKEWTYLRGGLTTLDRDYGWINNIHHDIGTHVIHHLFPQIPHYHLIEATEAAKPVLGNYYREPQKSGPLPLHLLSGSELEA
;
A
#
# COMPACT_ATOMS: atom_id res chain seq x y z
N MET A 1 -21.99 1.65 -44.90
CA MET A 1 -23.29 1.82 -44.22
C MET A 1 -23.16 1.26 -42.81
N ALA A 2 -23.50 1.86 -41.68
CA ALA A 2 -23.75 3.23 -41.28
C ALA A 2 -23.37 3.28 -39.77
N ARG A 3 -22.74 4.37 -39.33
CA ARG A 3 -22.53 4.69 -37.91
C ARG A 3 -23.88 5.07 -37.30
N LEU A 4 -24.21 4.58 -36.10
CA LEU A 4 -25.31 5.13 -35.30
C LEU A 4 -24.75 5.64 -33.98
N LEU A 5 -24.57 6.96 -33.91
CA LEU A 5 -24.35 7.74 -32.69
C LEU A 5 -25.74 8.17 -32.20
N LEU A 6 -26.11 7.84 -30.97
CA LEU A 6 -27.29 8.38 -30.29
C LEU A 6 -26.83 9.46 -29.31
N SER A 7 -26.96 10.72 -29.72
CA SER A 7 -26.89 11.90 -28.87
C SER A 7 -28.23 12.12 -28.18
N VAL A 8 -28.26 12.10 -26.85
CA VAL A 8 -29.42 12.51 -26.06
C VAL A 8 -29.21 13.97 -25.65
N SER A 9 -29.98 14.86 -26.26
CA SER A 9 -30.03 16.29 -25.95
C SER A 9 -31.06 16.53 -24.83
N VAL A 10 -30.62 17.13 -23.73
CA VAL A 10 -31.51 17.60 -22.64
C VAL A 10 -31.88 19.07 -22.91
N PRO A 11 -33.16 19.47 -22.84
CA PRO A 11 -33.54 20.87 -23.05
C PRO A 11 -33.25 21.71 -21.79
N MET A 12 -32.57 22.85 -22.00
CA MET A 12 -32.39 23.91 -21.00
C MET A 12 -33.72 24.66 -20.81
N SER A 13 -34.16 24.78 -19.55
CA SER A 13 -35.25 25.68 -19.15
C SER A 13 -34.66 26.97 -18.58
N ALA A 14 -35.02 28.10 -19.19
CA ALA A 14 -34.65 29.44 -18.76
C ALA A 14 -35.60 29.93 -17.66
N SER A 15 -35.03 30.49 -16.57
CA SER A 15 -35.80 31.22 -15.56
C SER A 15 -35.09 32.52 -15.16
N SER A 16 -35.60 33.61 -15.76
CA SER A 16 -35.89 34.92 -15.17
C SER A 16 -34.99 35.46 -14.05
N SER A 17 -34.09 36.38 -14.41
CA SER A 17 -33.44 37.32 -13.48
C SER A 17 -34.41 38.44 -13.07
N ARG A 18 -34.78 38.51 -11.79
CA ARG A 18 -35.44 39.71 -11.21
C ARG A 18 -34.38 40.64 -10.61
N ARG A 19 -34.36 41.88 -11.10
CA ARG A 19 -33.56 43.00 -10.58
C ARG A 19 -34.01 43.36 -9.17
N ILE A 20 -33.04 43.48 -8.27
CA ILE A 20 -33.19 44.07 -6.94
C ILE A 20 -33.12 45.60 -7.09
N VAL A 21 -34.16 46.29 -6.62
CA VAL A 21 -34.21 47.76 -6.53
C VAL A 21 -33.74 48.16 -5.14
N VAL A 22 -32.70 49.00 -5.08
CA VAL A 22 -32.15 49.59 -3.85
C VAL A 22 -32.71 51.00 -3.68
N PRO A 23 -33.35 51.36 -2.55
CA PRO A 23 -33.69 52.75 -2.27
C PRO A 23 -32.61 53.46 -1.45
N GLY A 24 -32.14 54.55 -2.06
CA GLY A 24 -31.55 55.80 -1.53
C GLY A 24 -31.39 56.01 -0.02
N THR A 25 -30.16 56.41 0.31
CA THR A 25 -29.73 57.06 1.55
C THR A 25 -30.32 58.46 1.72
N ALA A 26 -30.89 58.76 2.90
CA ALA A 26 -31.16 60.12 3.35
C ALA A 26 -30.55 60.35 4.75
N ARG A 27 -29.72 61.40 4.85
CA ARG A 27 -29.08 61.91 6.06
C ARG A 27 -30.11 62.59 6.96
N HIS A 28 -30.00 62.37 8.28
CA HIS A 28 -30.36 63.40 9.26
C HIS A 28 -29.42 63.38 10.47
N ARG A 29 -28.90 64.56 10.81
CA ARG A 29 -28.11 64.86 12.02
C ARG A 29 -29.05 65.02 13.22
N GLY A 30 -28.65 64.53 14.39
CA GLY A 30 -29.28 64.83 15.67
C GLY A 30 -28.45 64.28 16.83
N ARG A 31 -27.88 65.17 17.63
CA ARG A 31 -27.02 64.91 18.79
C ARG A 31 -27.91 64.76 20.03
N SER A 32 -27.77 63.67 20.81
CA SER A 32 -28.22 63.61 22.20
C SER A 32 -27.49 62.45 22.89
N GLY A 33 -26.79 62.76 23.98
CA GLY A 33 -26.00 61.80 24.75
C GLY A 33 -26.90 60.91 25.60
N VAL A 34 -26.67 59.60 25.52
CA VAL A 34 -27.13 58.63 26.50
C VAL A 34 -25.95 57.69 26.76
N CYS A 35 -25.51 57.63 28.02
CA CYS A 35 -24.54 56.63 28.48
C CYS A 35 -25.18 55.24 28.33
N VAL A 36 -24.71 54.46 27.36
CA VAL A 36 -25.03 53.04 27.23
C VAL A 36 -23.81 52.26 27.68
N ALA A 37 -23.98 51.43 28.70
CA ALA A 37 -22.97 50.54 29.22
C ALA A 37 -22.36 49.69 28.09
N VAL A 38 -21.04 49.68 27.99
CA VAL A 38 -20.30 48.76 27.12
C VAL A 38 -20.57 47.35 27.64
N PRO A 39 -21.16 46.42 26.86
CA PRO A 39 -21.20 45.03 27.26
C PRO A 39 -19.76 44.56 27.32
N ALA A 40 -19.36 43.93 28.43
CA ALA A 40 -18.10 43.23 28.50
C ALA A 40 -18.04 42.26 27.31
N THR A 41 -17.14 42.52 26.37
CA THR A 41 -16.81 41.60 25.30
C THR A 41 -16.32 40.34 26.00
N SER A 42 -17.19 39.33 26.08
CA SER A 42 -16.76 37.97 26.31
C SER A 42 -15.76 37.67 25.20
N THR A 43 -14.49 37.74 25.54
CA THR A 43 -13.45 37.03 24.79
C THR A 43 -13.77 35.56 24.98
N ALA A 44 -14.69 35.07 24.15
CA ALA A 44 -14.76 33.66 23.84
C ALA A 44 -13.41 33.32 23.21
N THR A 45 -12.48 32.87 24.06
CA THR A 45 -11.36 32.05 23.64
C THR A 45 -11.96 30.94 22.80
N ALA A 46 -11.85 31.07 21.48
CA ALA A 46 -12.08 29.98 20.57
C ALA A 46 -11.04 28.91 20.95
N THR A 47 -11.45 27.94 21.75
CA THR A 47 -10.72 26.69 21.92
C THR A 47 -10.52 26.16 20.51
N GLN A 48 -9.28 26.16 20.03
CA GLN A 48 -8.95 25.42 18.82
C GLN A 48 -9.33 23.97 19.11
N GLN A 49 -10.38 23.52 18.42
CA GLN A 49 -10.86 22.16 18.56
C GLN A 49 -9.73 21.25 18.07
N GLU A 50 -9.15 20.48 18.99
CA GLU A 50 -8.06 19.56 18.70
C GLU A 50 -8.49 18.59 17.59
N PHE A 51 -7.62 18.38 16.60
CA PHE A 51 -7.95 17.55 15.44
C PHE A 51 -8.12 16.09 15.87
N ASP A 52 -9.30 15.52 15.61
CA ASP A 52 -9.57 14.10 15.82
C ASP A 52 -9.31 13.30 14.53
N PRO A 53 -8.22 12.52 14.44
CA PRO A 53 -7.92 11.71 13.26
C PRO A 53 -8.92 10.57 13.03
N ALA A 54 -9.74 10.22 14.03
CA ALA A 54 -10.79 9.22 13.89
C ALA A 54 -12.09 9.79 13.31
N ALA A 55 -12.30 11.11 13.34
CA ALA A 55 -13.51 11.74 12.83
C ALA A 55 -13.64 11.57 11.30
N ALA A 56 -14.87 11.54 10.80
CA ALA A 56 -15.11 11.48 9.36
C ALA A 56 -14.56 12.76 8.67
N PRO A 57 -13.80 12.62 7.57
CA PRO A 57 -13.21 13.78 6.90
C PRO A 57 -14.29 14.67 6.26
N PRO A 58 -14.06 15.99 6.15
CA PRO A 58 -14.98 16.94 5.51
C PRO A 58 -14.95 16.88 3.97
N PHE A 59 -14.30 15.87 3.38
CA PHE A 59 -14.12 15.66 1.95
C PHE A 59 -14.44 14.21 1.58
N GLY A 60 -14.79 13.97 0.32
CA GLY A 60 -15.03 12.64 -0.24
C GLY A 60 -13.90 12.17 -1.16
N LEU A 61 -13.96 10.89 -1.57
CA LEU A 61 -13.05 10.32 -2.58
C LEU A 61 -13.09 11.10 -3.91
N GLY A 62 -14.25 11.68 -4.25
CA GLY A 62 -14.41 12.48 -5.46
C GLY A 62 -13.56 13.75 -5.46
N ASP A 63 -13.43 14.40 -4.30
CA ASP A 63 -12.64 15.63 -4.15
C ASP A 63 -11.15 15.35 -4.31
N ILE A 64 -10.67 14.27 -3.68
CA ILE A 64 -9.28 13.83 -3.81
C ILE A 64 -8.99 13.45 -5.26
N ARG A 65 -9.89 12.68 -5.89
CA ARG A 65 -9.75 12.28 -7.29
C ARG A 65 -9.71 13.49 -8.24
N ALA A 66 -10.50 14.53 -7.96
CA ALA A 66 -10.55 15.74 -8.78
C ALA A 66 -9.28 16.58 -8.69
N ALA A 67 -8.56 16.51 -7.56
CA ALA A 67 -7.29 17.19 -7.38
C ALA A 67 -6.13 16.53 -8.13
N ILE A 68 -6.17 15.21 -8.31
CA ILE A 68 -5.10 14.44 -8.99
C ILE A 68 -5.10 14.74 -10.50
N PRO A 69 -3.95 15.13 -11.09
CA PRO A 69 -3.84 15.38 -12.53
C PRO A 69 -4.29 14.21 -13.40
N LYS A 70 -4.96 14.50 -14.51
CA LYS A 70 -5.55 13.47 -15.39
C LYS A 70 -4.52 12.50 -15.96
N HIS A 71 -3.29 12.96 -16.21
CA HIS A 71 -2.24 12.10 -16.77
C HIS A 71 -1.70 11.08 -15.76
N CYS A 72 -1.81 11.34 -14.44
CA CYS A 72 -1.43 10.35 -13.42
C CYS A 72 -2.24 9.05 -13.52
N TRP A 73 -3.42 9.08 -14.15
CA TRP A 73 -4.28 7.92 -14.37
C TRP A 73 -3.97 7.15 -15.66
N VAL A 74 -3.07 7.68 -16.50
CA VAL A 74 -2.70 7.08 -17.78
C VAL A 74 -1.63 6.03 -17.55
N LYS A 75 -1.95 4.79 -17.92
CA LYS A 75 -1.03 3.66 -17.83
C LYS A 75 -0.29 3.50 -19.13
N ASP A 76 1.02 3.65 -19.10
CA ASP A 76 1.93 3.41 -20.22
C ASP A 76 2.62 2.03 -20.06
N PRO A 77 2.20 1.01 -20.83
CA PRO A 77 2.81 -0.32 -20.75
C PRO A 77 4.29 -0.33 -21.15
N TRP A 78 4.75 0.59 -22.01
CA TRP A 78 6.15 0.65 -22.40
C TRP A 78 7.02 1.17 -21.28
N ARG A 79 6.55 2.20 -20.57
CA ARG A 79 7.21 2.70 -19.37
C ARG A 79 7.26 1.62 -18.29
N SER A 80 6.14 0.95 -18.01
CA SER A 80 6.07 -0.15 -17.04
C SER A 80 7.02 -1.31 -17.41
N MET A 81 7.06 -1.73 -18.68
CA MET A 81 8.01 -2.74 -19.15
C MET A 81 9.46 -2.25 -19.09
N GLY A 82 9.72 -0.95 -19.26
CA GLY A 82 11.04 -0.36 -19.08
C GLY A 82 11.58 -0.56 -17.65
N TYR A 83 10.72 -0.39 -16.63
CA TYR A 83 11.06 -0.70 -15.24
C TYR A 83 11.33 -2.20 -15.05
N VAL A 84 10.54 -3.09 -15.66
CA VAL A 84 10.79 -4.54 -15.63
C VAL A 84 12.16 -4.88 -16.21
N VAL A 85 12.49 -4.35 -17.39
CA VAL A 85 13.79 -4.60 -18.04
C VAL A 85 14.94 -4.07 -17.19
N ARG A 86 14.82 -2.84 -16.66
CA ARG A 86 15.79 -2.24 -15.75
C ARG A 86 16.06 -3.15 -14.57
N ASP A 87 15.01 -3.58 -13.88
CA ASP A 87 15.13 -4.34 -12.64
C ASP A 87 15.67 -5.75 -12.89
N VAL A 88 15.22 -6.42 -13.95
CA VAL A 88 15.75 -7.75 -14.35
C VAL A 88 17.22 -7.66 -14.74
N VAL A 89 17.64 -6.63 -15.48
CA VAL A 89 19.05 -6.41 -15.83
C VAL A 89 19.90 -6.19 -14.57
N LEU A 90 19.42 -5.40 -13.61
CA LEU A 90 20.10 -5.19 -12.34
C LEU A 90 20.19 -6.48 -11.51
N VAL A 91 19.10 -7.24 -11.40
CA VAL A 91 19.04 -8.55 -10.72
C VAL A 91 20.06 -9.52 -11.30
N LEU A 92 20.09 -9.68 -12.63
CA LEU A 92 21.03 -10.59 -13.29
C LEU A 92 22.47 -10.09 -13.23
N GLY A 93 22.67 -8.78 -13.38
CA GLY A 93 23.98 -8.13 -13.30
C GLY A 93 24.62 -8.25 -11.92
N LEU A 94 23.85 -8.02 -10.85
CA LEU A 94 24.29 -8.19 -9.47
C LEU A 94 24.67 -9.65 -9.20
N ALA A 95 23.84 -10.60 -9.61
CA ALA A 95 24.10 -12.03 -9.42
C ALA A 95 25.36 -12.48 -10.17
N ALA A 96 25.54 -12.05 -11.42
CA ALA A 96 26.72 -12.34 -12.22
C ALA A 96 27.98 -11.72 -11.62
N ALA A 97 27.92 -10.46 -11.17
CA ALA A 97 29.04 -9.78 -10.53
C ALA A 97 29.45 -10.46 -9.22
N ALA A 98 28.49 -10.80 -8.35
CA ALA A 98 28.75 -11.48 -7.09
C ALA A 98 29.35 -12.88 -7.31
N ALA A 99 28.80 -13.65 -8.26
CA ALA A 99 29.33 -14.96 -8.62
C ALA A 99 30.75 -14.86 -9.21
N ARG A 100 31.06 -13.79 -9.95
CA ARG A 100 32.37 -13.60 -10.59
C ARG A 100 33.46 -13.15 -9.64
N LEU A 101 33.10 -12.34 -8.63
CA LEU A 101 34.01 -11.82 -7.62
C LEU A 101 34.21 -12.79 -6.45
N ASP A 102 33.17 -13.56 -6.10
CA ASP A 102 33.13 -14.60 -5.05
C ASP A 102 34.01 -14.30 -3.82
N SER A 103 33.70 -13.19 -3.16
CA SER A 103 34.43 -12.73 -1.97
C SER A 103 33.47 -12.51 -0.81
N TRP A 104 33.90 -12.85 0.41
CA TRP A 104 33.14 -12.62 1.64
C TRP A 104 32.87 -11.13 1.92
N LEU A 105 33.62 -10.21 1.30
CA LEU A 105 33.30 -8.78 1.34
C LEU A 105 32.15 -8.41 0.39
N VAL A 106 32.00 -9.14 -0.71
CA VAL A 106 30.97 -8.89 -1.73
C VAL A 106 29.62 -9.47 -1.32
N TRP A 107 29.62 -10.64 -0.68
CA TRP A 107 28.40 -11.37 -0.35
C TRP A 107 27.38 -10.57 0.47
N PRO A 108 27.74 -9.90 1.59
CA PRO A 108 26.77 -9.09 2.35
C PRO A 108 26.19 -7.92 1.57
N LEU A 109 27.02 -7.23 0.77
CA LEU A 109 26.59 -6.11 -0.07
C LEU A 109 25.64 -6.60 -1.17
N TYR A 110 25.98 -7.73 -1.79
CA TYR A 110 25.14 -8.40 -2.77
C TYR A 110 23.80 -8.81 -2.14
N TRP A 111 23.78 -9.42 -0.96
CA TRP A 111 22.53 -9.86 -0.32
C TRP A 111 21.57 -8.71 -0.04
N ALA A 112 22.09 -7.60 0.50
CA ALA A 112 21.31 -6.40 0.73
C ALA A 112 20.76 -5.81 -0.58
N ALA A 113 21.61 -5.63 -1.59
CA ALA A 113 21.20 -5.07 -2.88
C ALA A 113 20.22 -5.97 -3.62
N GLN A 114 20.52 -7.26 -3.72
CA GLN A 114 19.74 -8.25 -4.44
C GLN A 114 18.37 -8.48 -3.79
N GLY A 115 18.31 -8.55 -2.46
CA GLY A 115 17.03 -8.67 -1.75
C GLY A 115 16.16 -7.43 -1.91
N THR A 116 16.76 -6.24 -1.92
CA THR A 116 16.05 -4.99 -2.23
C THR A 116 15.54 -4.97 -3.68
N MET A 117 16.29 -5.52 -4.63
CA MET A 117 15.81 -5.67 -6.01
C MET A 117 14.71 -6.73 -6.17
N PHE A 118 14.72 -7.81 -5.38
CA PHE A 118 13.60 -8.75 -5.33
C PHE A 118 12.32 -8.08 -4.79
N TRP A 119 12.46 -7.18 -3.82
CA TRP A 119 11.36 -6.31 -3.41
C TRP A 119 10.90 -5.36 -4.54
N ALA A 120 11.82 -4.79 -5.33
CA ALA A 120 11.45 -4.00 -6.51
C ALA A 120 10.61 -4.82 -7.53
N LEU A 121 10.99 -6.07 -7.80
CA LEU A 121 10.21 -6.99 -8.65
C LEU A 121 8.83 -7.29 -8.06
N PHE A 122 8.74 -7.41 -6.73
CA PHE A 122 7.47 -7.58 -6.03
C PHE A 122 6.53 -6.41 -6.28
N VAL A 123 7.02 -5.16 -6.15
CA VAL A 123 6.22 -3.95 -6.37
C VAL A 123 5.73 -3.85 -7.84
N LEU A 124 6.54 -4.23 -8.83
CA LEU A 124 6.08 -4.29 -10.23
C LEU A 124 5.00 -5.35 -10.47
N GLY A 125 5.14 -6.53 -9.84
CA GLY A 125 4.09 -7.55 -9.89
C GLY A 125 2.83 -7.14 -9.11
N HIS A 126 2.99 -6.35 -8.05
CA HIS A 126 1.90 -5.73 -7.30
C HIS A 126 1.10 -4.74 -8.15
N ASP A 127 1.79 -3.89 -8.92
CA ASP A 127 1.18 -3.01 -9.91
C ASP A 127 0.39 -3.79 -10.99
N CYS A 128 0.89 -4.96 -11.40
CA CYS A 128 0.13 -5.86 -12.26
C CYS A 128 -1.14 -6.34 -11.56
N GLY A 129 -1.06 -6.65 -10.27
CA GLY A 129 -2.17 -7.12 -9.44
C GLY A 129 -3.29 -6.10 -9.29
N HIS A 130 -2.95 -4.81 -9.20
CA HIS A 130 -3.92 -3.71 -9.20
C HIS A 130 -4.40 -3.29 -10.59
N GLY A 131 -3.70 -3.75 -11.62
CA GLY A 131 -3.89 -3.32 -12.99
C GLY A 131 -3.46 -1.88 -13.24
N SER A 132 -2.59 -1.31 -12.39
CA SER A 132 -1.91 -0.02 -12.61
C SER A 132 -0.75 -0.17 -13.62
N PHE A 133 -0.18 -1.36 -13.75
CA PHE A 133 0.88 -1.66 -14.72
C PHE A 133 0.47 -1.39 -16.18
N SER A 134 -0.73 -1.83 -16.58
CA SER A 134 -1.29 -1.61 -17.92
C SER A 134 -2.82 -1.73 -17.94
N ASN A 135 -3.46 -1.24 -19.00
CA ASN A 135 -4.89 -1.47 -19.25
C ASN A 135 -5.19 -2.87 -19.83
N ASN A 136 -4.18 -3.68 -20.14
CA ASN A 136 -4.36 -5.03 -20.68
C ASN A 136 -4.30 -6.07 -19.54
N PRO A 137 -5.42 -6.71 -19.16
CA PRO A 137 -5.44 -7.67 -18.06
C PRO A 137 -4.62 -8.94 -18.35
N ILE A 138 -4.45 -9.32 -19.62
CA ILE A 138 -3.62 -10.47 -20.00
C ILE A 138 -2.15 -10.12 -19.77
N LEU A 139 -1.71 -8.92 -20.21
CA LEU A 139 -0.35 -8.47 -19.99
C LEU A 139 -0.03 -8.42 -18.48
N ASN A 140 -0.90 -7.82 -17.68
CA ASN A 140 -0.74 -7.77 -16.23
C ASN A 140 -0.67 -9.18 -15.63
N SER A 141 -1.53 -10.11 -16.09
CA SER A 141 -1.51 -11.48 -15.61
C SER A 141 -0.18 -12.17 -15.94
N VAL A 142 0.27 -12.11 -17.20
CA VAL A 142 1.52 -12.76 -17.64
C VAL A 142 2.73 -12.18 -16.91
N VAL A 143 2.88 -10.85 -16.91
CA VAL A 143 4.02 -10.18 -16.27
C VAL A 143 3.98 -10.39 -14.76
N GLY A 144 2.82 -10.26 -14.13
CA GLY A 144 2.64 -10.51 -12.70
C GLY A 144 3.04 -11.93 -12.29
N HIS A 145 2.65 -12.96 -13.06
CA HIS A 145 3.09 -14.33 -12.80
C HIS A 145 4.60 -14.50 -12.95
N ILE A 146 5.21 -13.92 -13.98
CA ILE A 146 6.66 -14.01 -14.19
C ILE A 146 7.41 -13.35 -13.02
N LEU A 147 7.06 -12.10 -12.69
CA LEU A 147 7.71 -11.34 -11.63
C LEU A 147 7.54 -12.00 -10.27
N HIS A 148 6.31 -12.27 -9.83
CA HIS A 148 6.07 -12.84 -8.51
C HIS A 148 6.56 -14.28 -8.39
N SER A 149 6.40 -15.12 -9.42
CA SER A 149 6.91 -16.50 -9.33
C SER A 149 8.44 -16.53 -9.26
N SER A 150 9.14 -15.61 -9.94
CA SER A 150 10.61 -15.51 -9.89
C SER A 150 11.18 -15.21 -8.50
N ILE A 151 10.33 -14.74 -7.58
CA ILE A 151 10.62 -14.50 -6.16
C ILE A 151 9.71 -15.34 -5.26
N LEU A 152 9.25 -16.50 -5.72
CA LEU A 152 8.44 -17.47 -4.97
C LEU A 152 7.15 -16.92 -4.32
N VAL A 153 6.57 -15.86 -4.88
CA VAL A 153 5.25 -15.35 -4.50
C VAL A 153 4.19 -15.93 -5.46
N PRO A 154 3.12 -16.59 -4.95
CA PRO A 154 2.05 -17.08 -5.80
C PRO A 154 1.13 -15.92 -6.23
N TYR A 155 1.33 -15.41 -7.45
CA TYR A 155 0.70 -14.17 -7.95
C TYR A 155 -0.79 -14.03 -7.66
N ASN A 156 -1.66 -14.97 -8.07
CA ASN A 156 -3.11 -14.82 -7.83
C ASN A 156 -3.49 -15.01 -6.37
N GLY A 157 -2.80 -15.88 -5.64
CA GLY A 157 -3.02 -16.05 -4.20
C GLY A 157 -2.79 -14.74 -3.46
N TRP A 158 -1.65 -14.11 -3.76
CA TRP A 158 -1.29 -12.81 -3.21
C TRP A 158 -2.18 -11.67 -3.73
N ARG A 159 -2.45 -11.60 -5.04
CA ARG A 159 -3.29 -10.55 -5.65
C ARG A 159 -4.71 -10.53 -5.07
N ILE A 160 -5.28 -11.71 -4.82
CA ILE A 160 -6.63 -11.83 -4.24
C ILE A 160 -6.62 -11.40 -2.78
N SER A 161 -5.70 -11.89 -1.96
CA SER A 161 -5.59 -11.47 -0.55
C SER A 161 -5.32 -9.98 -0.43
N HIS A 162 -4.44 -9.44 -1.27
CA HIS A 162 -4.09 -8.03 -1.28
C HIS A 162 -5.25 -7.15 -1.79
N ARG A 163 -6.02 -7.58 -2.79
CA ARG A 163 -7.26 -6.91 -3.17
C ARG A 163 -8.25 -6.88 -2.01
N THR A 164 -8.40 -7.98 -1.26
CA THR A 164 -9.27 -8.04 -0.07
C THR A 164 -8.80 -7.07 1.01
N HIS A 165 -7.48 -6.96 1.23
CA HIS A 165 -6.90 -5.95 2.10
C HIS A 165 -7.23 -4.52 1.64
N HIS A 166 -7.03 -4.17 0.36
CA HIS A 166 -7.43 -2.87 -0.18
C HIS A 166 -8.95 -2.62 -0.16
N GLN A 167 -9.78 -3.64 -0.02
CA GLN A 167 -11.23 -3.45 0.15
C GLN A 167 -11.64 -3.24 1.61
N ASN A 168 -10.79 -3.61 2.57
CA ASN A 168 -11.14 -3.66 4.00
C ASN A 168 -10.12 -2.99 4.92
N HIS A 169 -9.08 -2.35 4.39
CA HIS A 169 -8.03 -1.68 5.13
C HIS A 169 -8.58 -0.80 6.27
N GLY A 170 -7.99 -0.93 7.46
CA GLY A 170 -8.43 -0.22 8.67
C GLY A 170 -9.73 -0.74 9.29
N HIS A 171 -10.31 -1.85 8.79
CA HIS A 171 -11.45 -2.55 9.40
C HIS A 171 -10.96 -3.68 10.31
N VAL A 172 -11.24 -3.62 11.61
CA VAL A 172 -10.70 -4.58 12.60
C VAL A 172 -11.02 -6.05 12.27
N ASP A 173 -12.24 -6.35 11.82
CA ASP A 173 -12.68 -7.75 11.63
C ASP A 173 -12.48 -8.30 10.20
N LYS A 174 -12.17 -7.45 9.22
CA LYS A 174 -12.20 -7.80 7.79
C LYS A 174 -10.91 -7.51 7.05
N ASP A 175 -10.06 -6.65 7.60
CA ASP A 175 -8.72 -6.44 7.07
C ASP A 175 -7.92 -7.75 7.24
N GLU A 176 -7.25 -8.17 6.16
CA GLU A 176 -6.40 -9.35 6.19
C GLU A 176 -5.01 -9.05 6.78
N SER A 177 -4.61 -7.77 6.82
CA SER A 177 -3.33 -7.31 7.35
C SER A 177 -3.33 -7.20 8.87
N TRP A 178 -2.18 -6.84 9.44
CA TRP A 178 -1.88 -6.65 10.87
C TRP A 178 -2.94 -5.82 11.64
N HIS A 179 -4.06 -6.43 12.01
CA HIS A 179 -5.14 -5.80 12.75
C HIS A 179 -4.97 -6.01 14.28
N PRO A 180 -5.46 -5.09 15.12
CA PRO A 180 -5.45 -5.28 16.57
C PRO A 180 -6.24 -6.54 16.95
N VAL A 181 -5.64 -7.41 17.77
CA VAL A 181 -6.33 -8.56 18.35
C VAL A 181 -6.89 -8.15 19.72
N PRO A 182 -8.19 -8.37 20.01
CA PRO A 182 -8.74 -8.05 21.32
C PRO A 182 -8.03 -8.87 22.42
N PRO A 183 -7.79 -8.30 23.62
CA PRO A 183 -7.18 -9.02 24.76
C PRO A 183 -7.91 -10.28 25.23
N ARG A 184 -9.13 -10.52 24.72
CA ARG A 184 -10.00 -11.67 25.04
C ARG A 184 -10.33 -12.53 23.82
N ALA A 185 -9.50 -12.51 22.77
CA ALA A 185 -9.56 -13.60 21.80
C ALA A 185 -9.25 -14.90 22.57
N PRO A 186 -10.10 -15.94 22.53
CA PRO A 186 -9.80 -17.18 23.21
C PRO A 186 -8.44 -17.67 22.71
N VAL A 187 -7.50 -17.84 23.64
CA VAL A 187 -6.25 -18.56 23.38
C VAL A 187 -6.67 -19.87 22.74
N GLN A 188 -6.29 -20.10 21.47
CA GLN A 188 -6.56 -21.38 20.84
C GLN A 188 -5.91 -22.47 21.70
N GLU A 189 -6.73 -23.39 22.19
CA GLU A 189 -6.30 -24.50 23.04
C GLU A 189 -5.11 -25.23 22.40
N PRO A 190 -4.02 -25.48 23.15
CA PRO A 190 -2.83 -26.18 22.66
C PRO A 190 -3.15 -27.65 22.43
N GLY A 191 -3.81 -27.94 21.30
CA GLY A 191 -4.34 -29.27 20.97
C GLY A 191 -5.13 -29.30 19.66
N GLN A 192 -5.63 -28.16 19.20
CA GLN A 192 -6.29 -28.02 17.89
C GLN A 192 -5.29 -27.73 16.76
N ARG A 193 -4.14 -28.43 16.77
CA ARG A 193 -3.21 -28.43 15.64
C ARG A 193 -3.87 -29.19 14.49
N ARG A 194 -4.32 -28.45 13.47
CA ARG A 194 -4.66 -29.04 12.18
C ARG A 194 -3.42 -29.74 11.59
N PRO A 195 -3.56 -30.87 10.88
CA PRO A 195 -2.45 -31.75 10.47
C PRO A 195 -1.43 -31.15 9.47
N ASP A 196 -1.52 -29.87 9.19
CA ASP A 196 -0.77 -29.09 8.19
C ASP A 196 0.50 -28.42 8.74
N ALA A 197 0.80 -28.54 10.04
CA ALA A 197 1.96 -27.90 10.67
C ALA A 197 3.32 -28.36 10.09
N ALA A 198 3.43 -29.62 9.64
CA ALA A 198 4.66 -30.14 9.05
C ALA A 198 4.91 -29.62 7.61
N LEU A 199 3.84 -29.29 6.88
CA LEU A 199 3.92 -28.73 5.53
C LEU A 199 4.11 -27.20 5.57
N GLN A 200 3.52 -26.51 6.56
CA GLN A 200 3.78 -25.11 6.84
C GLN A 200 5.22 -24.87 7.35
N ALA A 201 5.81 -25.85 8.04
CA ALA A 201 7.22 -25.82 8.46
C ALA A 201 8.23 -26.05 7.31
N ALA A 202 7.78 -26.57 6.16
CA ALA A 202 8.63 -26.90 5.01
C ALA A 202 8.77 -25.76 3.98
N LEU A 203 8.07 -24.64 4.15
CA LEU A 203 8.09 -23.48 3.26
C LEU A 203 8.81 -22.32 3.95
N PRO A 204 9.95 -21.82 3.42
CA PRO A 204 10.79 -20.87 4.13
C PRO A 204 10.27 -19.44 3.96
N TYR A 205 9.14 -19.11 4.58
CA TYR A 205 8.98 -17.78 5.18
C TYR A 205 9.52 -17.94 6.59
N ALA A 206 10.83 -17.76 6.71
CA ALA A 206 11.55 -18.01 7.95
C ALA A 206 10.98 -17.09 9.03
N ARG A 207 10.26 -17.71 9.96
CA ARG A 207 9.90 -17.21 11.28
C ARG A 207 11.08 -16.39 11.84
N LEU A 208 11.00 -15.06 11.79
CA LEU A 208 11.95 -14.21 12.51
C LEU A 208 11.87 -14.55 14.01
N PRO A 209 12.97 -14.43 14.77
CA PRO A 209 12.87 -14.46 16.22
C PRO A 209 11.97 -13.30 16.66
N ILE A 210 10.77 -13.64 17.10
CA ILE A 210 9.80 -12.71 17.69
C ILE A 210 10.51 -12.04 18.89
N LEU A 211 10.69 -10.72 18.82
CA LEU A 211 11.03 -9.91 19.98
C LEU A 211 9.96 -10.17 21.07
N PRO A 212 10.34 -10.38 22.34
CA PRO A 212 9.40 -10.69 23.40
C PRO A 212 8.38 -9.56 23.57
N GLY A 213 7.12 -9.79 23.19
CA GLY A 213 6.03 -8.82 23.35
C GLY A 213 5.00 -8.81 22.21
N GLN A 214 5.40 -9.16 20.99
CA GLN A 214 4.49 -9.08 19.84
C GLN A 214 3.63 -10.34 19.67
N GLN A 215 2.31 -10.13 19.57
CA GLN A 215 1.36 -11.19 19.24
C GLN A 215 1.44 -11.56 17.75
N GLU A 216 1.40 -12.86 17.47
CA GLU A 216 1.42 -13.43 16.13
C GLU A 216 0.34 -12.79 15.24
N PRO A 217 0.68 -12.18 14.10
CA PRO A 217 -0.32 -11.77 13.13
C PRO A 217 -1.03 -13.00 12.58
N ARG A 218 -2.26 -12.79 12.11
CA ARG A 218 -2.97 -13.79 11.32
C ARG A 218 -2.20 -14.19 10.04
N GLN A 219 -1.23 -13.37 9.63
CA GLN A 219 -0.48 -13.43 8.36
C GLN A 219 0.89 -14.15 8.36
N VAL A 220 1.49 -14.60 9.47
CA VAL A 220 2.60 -15.60 9.37
C VAL A 220 2.05 -17.02 9.12
N ARG A 221 0.81 -17.12 8.63
CA ARG A 221 0.24 -18.34 8.07
C ARG A 221 0.35 -18.27 6.56
N LEU A 222 1.24 -19.09 6.01
CA LEU A 222 1.29 -19.40 4.60
C LEU A 222 -0.12 -19.67 4.03
N PRO A 223 -0.43 -19.12 2.85
CA PRO A 223 -1.75 -19.20 2.25
C PRO A 223 -1.95 -20.56 1.57
N PHE A 224 -1.75 -21.71 2.24
CA PHE A 224 -2.21 -22.99 1.69
C PHE A 224 -2.61 -24.05 2.74
N PRO A 225 -3.84 -24.61 2.64
CA PRO A 225 -4.92 -24.06 1.85
C PRO A 225 -5.25 -22.68 2.44
N PRO A 226 -5.48 -21.66 1.59
CA PRO A 226 -6.00 -20.43 2.12
C PRO A 226 -7.30 -20.71 2.88
N PRO A 227 -7.70 -19.86 3.84
CA PRO A 227 -9.02 -19.96 4.44
C PRO A 227 -10.03 -20.13 3.32
N ARG A 228 -10.89 -21.17 3.38
CA ARG A 228 -11.88 -21.47 2.33
C ARG A 228 -12.79 -20.27 2.02
N ASP A 229 -12.76 -19.27 2.89
CA ASP A 229 -13.58 -18.07 2.89
C ASP A 229 -12.91 -16.89 2.17
N LEU A 230 -11.59 -16.95 1.89
CA LEU A 230 -10.84 -15.85 1.24
C LEU A 230 -10.99 -15.87 -0.29
N PHE A 231 -11.15 -17.06 -0.88
CA PHE A 231 -11.22 -17.25 -2.32
C PHE A 231 -12.64 -17.53 -2.75
N GLN A 232 -13.13 -16.80 -3.74
CA GLN A 232 -14.40 -17.18 -4.36
C GLN A 232 -14.21 -18.48 -5.15
N PRO A 233 -15.22 -19.37 -5.23
CA PRO A 233 -15.11 -20.60 -6.03
C PRO A 233 -14.69 -20.36 -7.49
N SER A 234 -15.08 -19.22 -8.05
CA SER A 234 -14.71 -18.74 -9.40
C SER A 234 -13.20 -18.46 -9.57
N GLU A 235 -12.47 -18.24 -8.48
CA GLU A 235 -11.05 -17.89 -8.48
C GLU A 235 -10.12 -19.12 -8.37
N SER A 236 -10.69 -20.30 -8.12
CA SER A 236 -9.96 -21.56 -7.95
C SER A 236 -8.99 -21.88 -9.10
N LYS A 237 -9.40 -21.64 -10.35
CA LYS A 237 -8.54 -21.85 -11.53
C LYS A 237 -7.34 -20.91 -11.56
N GLN A 238 -7.51 -19.67 -11.09
CA GLN A 238 -6.45 -18.67 -11.05
C GLN A 238 -5.40 -19.04 -10.01
N VAL A 239 -5.85 -19.54 -8.85
CA VAL A 239 -4.98 -20.09 -7.82
C VAL A 239 -4.16 -21.26 -8.35
N LEU A 240 -4.80 -22.20 -9.07
CA LEU A 240 -4.11 -23.35 -9.68
C LEU A 240 -3.02 -22.91 -10.67
N THR A 241 -3.29 -21.92 -11.52
CA THR A 241 -2.28 -21.37 -12.44
C THR A 241 -1.07 -20.82 -11.68
N SER A 242 -1.29 -20.04 -10.61
CA SER A 242 -0.18 -19.51 -9.82
C SER A 242 0.59 -20.60 -9.06
N THR A 243 -0.10 -21.64 -8.57
CA THR A 243 0.57 -22.82 -7.99
C THR A 243 1.45 -23.52 -9.01
N ALA A 244 1.00 -23.67 -10.26
CA ALA A 244 1.80 -24.26 -11.32
C ALA A 244 3.05 -23.42 -11.66
N CYS A 245 2.91 -22.09 -11.78
CA CYS A 245 4.04 -21.19 -12.00
C CYS A 245 5.05 -21.22 -10.84
N TRP A 246 4.55 -21.25 -9.60
CA TRP A 246 5.39 -21.35 -8.41
C TRP A 246 6.16 -22.67 -8.37
N LEU A 247 5.49 -23.80 -8.63
CA LEU A 247 6.12 -25.12 -8.70
C LEU A 247 7.17 -25.19 -9.80
N ALA A 248 6.90 -24.57 -10.96
CA ALA A 248 7.89 -24.47 -12.04
C ALA A 248 9.13 -23.69 -11.61
N MET A 249 8.96 -22.56 -10.90
CA MET A 249 10.11 -21.82 -10.35
C MET A 249 10.85 -22.64 -9.29
N ALA A 250 10.14 -23.29 -8.36
CA ALA A 250 10.76 -24.11 -7.32
C ALA A 250 11.58 -25.27 -7.93
N ALA A 251 11.05 -25.91 -8.98
CA ALA A 251 11.77 -26.94 -9.73
C ALA A 251 13.00 -26.38 -10.46
N LEU A 252 12.91 -25.18 -11.06
CA LEU A 252 14.04 -24.49 -11.66
C LEU A 252 15.14 -24.23 -10.62
N LEU A 253 14.79 -23.67 -9.46
CA LEU A 253 15.74 -23.39 -8.38
C LEU A 253 16.37 -24.67 -7.82
N ALA A 254 15.61 -25.74 -7.68
CA ALA A 254 16.14 -27.04 -7.29
C ALA A 254 17.12 -27.58 -8.33
N GLY A 255 16.78 -27.51 -9.63
CA GLY A 255 17.68 -27.86 -10.73
C GLY A 255 18.98 -27.05 -10.71
N LEU A 256 18.89 -25.73 -10.52
CA LEU A 256 20.07 -24.87 -10.38
C LEU A 256 20.89 -25.22 -9.13
N ALA A 257 20.27 -25.62 -8.02
CA ALA A 257 20.97 -26.07 -6.82
C ALA A 257 21.74 -27.38 -7.04
N PHE A 258 21.18 -28.30 -7.84
CA PHE A 258 21.91 -29.51 -8.27
C PHE A 258 23.08 -29.18 -9.20
N LEU A 259 22.93 -28.22 -10.11
CA LEU A 259 23.96 -27.86 -11.11
C LEU A 259 25.10 -27.01 -10.54
N MET A 260 24.77 -25.99 -9.74
CA MET A 260 25.73 -25.01 -9.22
C MET A 260 26.21 -25.33 -7.80
N GLY A 261 25.58 -26.30 -7.15
CA GLY A 261 25.79 -26.64 -5.76
C GLY A 261 24.86 -25.84 -4.83
N PRO A 262 24.36 -26.49 -3.75
CA PRO A 262 23.38 -25.88 -2.85
C PRO A 262 23.92 -24.64 -2.13
N LEU A 263 25.22 -24.60 -1.80
CA LEU A 263 25.84 -23.44 -1.16
C LEU A 263 25.85 -22.21 -2.08
N GLN A 264 26.09 -22.40 -3.37
CA GLN A 264 26.06 -21.29 -4.32
C GLN A 264 24.64 -20.74 -4.49
N MET A 265 23.63 -21.62 -4.56
CA MET A 265 22.22 -21.20 -4.59
C MET A 265 21.76 -20.54 -3.29
N LEU A 266 22.27 -20.99 -2.14
CA LEU A 266 22.04 -20.32 -0.87
C LEU A 266 22.52 -18.87 -0.94
N LYS A 267 23.77 -18.64 -1.37
CA LYS A 267 24.37 -17.30 -1.48
C LYS A 267 23.67 -16.43 -2.53
N LEU A 268 23.38 -16.99 -3.72
CA LEU A 268 22.86 -16.21 -4.85
C LEU A 268 21.36 -15.92 -4.77
N TYR A 269 20.57 -16.81 -4.18
CA TYR A 269 19.11 -16.70 -4.25
C TYR A 269 18.45 -16.73 -2.87
N LEU A 270 18.73 -17.72 -2.02
CA LEU A 270 17.98 -17.89 -0.77
C LEU A 270 18.26 -16.79 0.26
N VAL A 271 19.51 -16.35 0.43
CA VAL A 271 19.83 -15.25 1.36
C VAL A 271 19.22 -13.92 0.87
N PRO A 272 19.36 -13.51 -0.41
CA PRO A 272 18.61 -12.37 -0.95
C PRO A 272 17.09 -12.50 -0.82
N TYR A 273 16.55 -13.70 -1.02
CA TYR A 273 15.12 -13.96 -0.85
C TYR A 273 14.67 -13.70 0.59
N TRP A 274 15.45 -14.09 1.60
CA TRP A 274 15.15 -13.72 2.98
C TRP A 274 15.20 -12.21 3.23
N VAL A 275 16.14 -11.50 2.62
CA VAL A 275 16.17 -10.02 2.69
C VAL A 275 14.93 -9.42 2.05
N PHE A 276 14.45 -9.96 0.93
CA PHE A 276 13.16 -9.58 0.34
C PHE A 276 11.98 -9.84 1.28
N VAL A 277 11.93 -11.00 1.94
CA VAL A 277 10.85 -11.32 2.89
C VAL A 277 10.87 -10.32 4.06
N MET A 278 12.05 -9.96 4.57
CA MET A 278 12.17 -8.90 5.59
C MET A 278 11.64 -7.56 5.08
N TRP A 279 11.93 -7.19 3.83
CA TRP A 279 11.38 -5.97 3.22
C TRP A 279 9.85 -6.01 3.13
N LEU A 280 9.28 -7.13 2.70
CA LEU A 280 7.83 -7.32 2.60
C LEU A 280 7.15 -7.07 3.94
N ASP A 281 7.65 -7.70 5.01
CA ASP A 281 7.08 -7.56 6.35
C ASP A 281 7.29 -6.14 6.89
N PHE A 282 8.51 -5.61 6.76
CA PHE A 282 8.89 -4.29 7.28
C PHE A 282 8.09 -3.15 6.62
N VAL A 283 8.00 -3.12 5.29
CA VAL A 283 7.27 -2.07 4.56
C VAL A 283 5.78 -2.17 4.86
N THR A 284 5.22 -3.38 4.82
CA THR A 284 3.80 -3.59 5.13
C THR A 284 3.48 -3.15 6.56
N TYR A 285 4.35 -3.45 7.53
CA TYR A 285 4.14 -3.00 8.90
C TYR A 285 4.14 -1.47 9.00
N LEU A 286 5.21 -0.81 8.54
CA LEU A 286 5.39 0.63 8.67
C LEU A 286 4.34 1.46 7.95
N HIS A 287 3.81 0.94 6.84
CA HIS A 287 2.76 1.59 6.07
C HIS A 287 1.37 1.50 6.73
N HIS A 288 1.18 0.58 7.66
CA HIS A 288 -0.10 0.33 8.32
C HIS A 288 -0.08 0.58 9.84
N HIS A 289 1.09 0.86 10.41
CA HIS A 289 1.30 1.08 11.84
C HIS A 289 2.06 2.38 12.05
N GLY A 290 1.40 3.32 12.74
CA GLY A 290 2.01 4.53 13.27
C GLY A 290 2.23 4.37 14.76
N HIS A 291 3.46 4.54 15.22
CA HIS A 291 3.80 4.38 16.64
C HIS A 291 3.56 5.66 17.44
N ASN A 292 4.10 6.80 16.98
CA ASN A 292 3.94 8.09 17.66
C ASN A 292 2.49 8.63 17.52
N ASP A 293 1.89 8.45 16.34
CA ASP A 293 0.52 8.86 16.05
C ASP A 293 -0.37 7.63 15.92
N LYS A 294 -1.03 7.24 17.01
CA LYS A 294 -1.93 6.07 17.02
C LYS A 294 -2.99 6.21 15.92
N LEU A 295 -3.01 5.24 15.01
CA LEU A 295 -3.99 5.21 13.92
C LEU A 295 -5.29 4.56 14.39
N PRO A 296 -6.45 5.16 14.08
CA PRO A 296 -7.73 4.58 14.45
C PRO A 296 -7.98 3.30 13.65
N TRP A 297 -8.64 2.34 14.28
CA TRP A 297 -9.19 1.17 13.61
C TRP A 297 -10.70 1.18 13.77
N TYR A 298 -11.43 0.86 12.70
CA TYR A 298 -12.88 1.02 12.65
C TYR A 298 -13.60 -0.33 12.63
N ARG A 299 -14.85 -0.34 13.10
CA ARG A 299 -15.76 -1.49 13.06
C ARG A 299 -17.15 -1.09 12.59
N GLY A 300 -17.83 -2.01 11.90
CA GLY A 300 -19.25 -1.86 11.58
C GLY A 300 -19.55 -0.59 10.78
N LYS A 301 -20.49 0.23 11.27
CA LYS A 301 -20.93 1.46 10.58
C LYS A 301 -19.93 2.61 10.65
N GLU A 302 -18.95 2.55 11.54
CA GLU A 302 -17.89 3.55 11.60
C GLU A 302 -16.88 3.40 10.46
N TRP A 303 -16.71 2.19 9.92
CA TRP A 303 -15.78 1.99 8.83
C TRP A 303 -16.35 2.50 7.50
N THR A 304 -15.51 3.21 6.75
CA THR A 304 -15.70 3.50 5.33
C THR A 304 -14.37 3.29 4.61
N TYR A 305 -14.41 3.00 3.30
CA TYR A 305 -13.20 2.85 2.48
C TYR A 305 -12.25 4.05 2.63
N LEU A 306 -12.79 5.27 2.60
CA LEU A 306 -12.00 6.49 2.77
C LEU A 306 -11.37 6.57 4.16
N ARG A 307 -12.15 6.36 5.24
CA ARG A 307 -11.62 6.40 6.61
C ARG A 307 -10.52 5.38 6.81
N GLY A 308 -10.70 4.15 6.31
CA GLY A 308 -9.67 3.11 6.34
C GLY A 308 -8.44 3.41 5.48
N GLY A 309 -8.57 4.19 4.40
CA GLY A 309 -7.43 4.62 3.59
C GLY A 309 -6.55 5.62 4.30
N LEU A 310 -7.17 6.53 5.05
CA LEU A 310 -6.49 7.56 5.83
C LEU A 310 -5.78 7.02 7.09
N THR A 311 -5.93 5.72 7.39
CA THR A 311 -5.16 5.01 8.44
C THR A 311 -3.91 4.35 7.91
N THR A 312 -3.56 4.57 6.64
CA THR A 312 -2.25 4.18 6.11
C THR A 312 -1.28 5.34 6.19
N LEU A 313 0.01 5.05 6.10
CA LEU A 313 1.09 6.02 6.27
C LEU A 313 2.03 6.01 5.09
N ASP A 314 2.38 7.19 4.63
CA ASP A 314 3.50 7.36 3.74
C ASP A 314 4.81 7.21 4.54
N ARG A 315 5.83 6.59 3.94
CA ARG A 315 7.17 6.43 4.53
C ARG A 315 8.24 6.80 3.51
N ASP A 316 9.25 7.54 3.97
CA ASP A 316 10.39 7.95 3.14
C ASP A 316 11.58 7.01 3.38
N TYR A 317 11.96 6.23 2.37
CA TYR A 317 13.08 5.29 2.42
C TYR A 317 14.41 5.85 1.90
N GLY A 318 14.50 7.17 1.63
CA GLY A 318 15.71 7.82 1.15
C GLY A 318 16.06 7.39 -0.27
N TRP A 319 17.31 6.99 -0.52
CA TRP A 319 17.76 6.55 -1.86
C TRP A 319 17.02 5.30 -2.37
N ILE A 320 16.40 4.55 -1.46
CA ILE A 320 15.70 3.31 -1.76
C ILE A 320 14.32 3.56 -2.40
N ASN A 321 13.72 4.74 -2.25
CA ASN A 321 12.39 5.05 -2.80
C ASN A 321 12.28 4.73 -4.30
N ASN A 322 13.25 5.16 -5.11
CA ASN A 322 13.22 4.92 -6.55
C ASN A 322 13.40 3.44 -6.92
N ILE A 323 14.09 2.68 -6.08
CA ILE A 323 14.25 1.22 -6.25
C ILE A 323 12.95 0.53 -5.87
N HIS A 324 12.26 1.03 -4.85
CA HIS A 324 10.96 0.56 -4.39
C HIS A 324 9.78 1.06 -5.24
N HIS A 325 10.07 1.71 -6.38
CA HIS A 325 9.05 2.28 -7.25
C HIS A 325 8.13 3.25 -6.52
N ASP A 326 8.68 4.02 -5.58
CA ASP A 326 7.97 5.04 -4.80
C ASP A 326 6.73 4.52 -4.05
N ILE A 327 6.66 3.22 -3.75
CA ILE A 327 5.52 2.62 -3.01
C ILE A 327 5.36 3.18 -1.59
N GLY A 328 6.38 3.88 -1.09
CA GLY A 328 6.33 4.66 0.15
C GLY A 328 5.22 5.71 0.18
N THR A 329 4.67 6.14 -0.97
CA THR A 329 3.46 6.97 -1.03
C THR A 329 2.19 6.13 -0.92
N HIS A 330 2.01 5.51 0.24
CA HIS A 330 1.05 4.44 0.46
C HIS A 330 -0.40 4.91 0.62
N VAL A 331 -0.65 6.14 1.08
CA VAL A 331 -2.01 6.66 1.30
C VAL A 331 -2.78 6.76 -0.02
N ILE A 332 -2.20 7.43 -1.01
CA ILE A 332 -2.82 7.53 -2.35
C ILE A 332 -2.85 6.18 -3.04
N HIS A 333 -1.83 5.36 -2.85
CA HIS A 333 -1.84 3.99 -3.34
C HIS A 333 -3.03 3.20 -2.79
N HIS A 334 -3.35 3.32 -1.50
CA HIS A 334 -4.51 2.67 -0.89
C HIS A 334 -5.83 3.22 -1.41
N LEU A 335 -5.95 4.54 -1.53
CA LEU A 335 -7.18 5.17 -1.99
C LEU A 335 -7.43 4.91 -3.49
N PHE A 336 -6.38 4.88 -4.30
CA PHE A 336 -6.43 4.76 -5.76
C PHE A 336 -5.31 3.84 -6.31
N PRO A 337 -5.37 2.52 -6.04
CA PRO A 337 -4.31 1.58 -6.43
C PRO A 337 -4.12 1.42 -7.94
N GLN A 338 -4.96 2.05 -8.75
CA GLN A 338 -4.94 2.03 -10.22
C GLN A 338 -3.99 3.08 -10.81
N ILE A 339 -3.49 4.01 -9.99
CA ILE A 339 -2.45 4.97 -10.38
C ILE A 339 -1.12 4.20 -10.48
N PRO A 340 -0.41 4.25 -11.62
CA PRO A 340 0.91 3.62 -11.76
C PRO A 340 1.90 4.20 -10.75
N HIS A 341 2.81 3.35 -10.28
CA HIS A 341 3.83 3.72 -9.31
C HIS A 341 4.60 5.01 -9.67
N TYR A 342 4.94 5.17 -10.96
CA TYR A 342 5.68 6.32 -11.50
C TYR A 342 4.90 7.65 -11.54
N HIS A 343 3.65 7.65 -11.07
CA HIS A 343 2.82 8.84 -10.88
C HIS A 343 2.38 9.04 -9.42
N LEU A 344 2.71 8.13 -8.50
CA LEU A 344 2.19 8.21 -7.13
C LEU A 344 2.67 9.45 -6.38
N ILE A 345 3.95 9.84 -6.49
CA ILE A 345 4.46 11.06 -5.87
C ILE A 345 3.66 12.29 -6.32
N GLU A 346 3.47 12.45 -7.62
CA GLU A 346 2.73 13.58 -8.18
C GLU A 346 1.26 13.57 -7.74
N ALA A 347 0.63 12.39 -7.72
CA ALA A 347 -0.74 12.23 -7.25
C ALA A 347 -0.88 12.56 -5.76
N THR A 348 0.10 12.17 -4.93
CA THR A 348 0.17 12.51 -3.51
C THR A 348 0.32 14.01 -3.31
N GLU A 349 1.28 14.67 -3.95
CA GLU A 349 1.46 16.12 -3.84
C GLU A 349 0.20 16.90 -4.25
N ALA A 350 -0.50 16.46 -5.28
CA ALA A 350 -1.75 17.08 -5.72
C ALA A 350 -2.92 16.86 -4.74
N ALA A 351 -2.94 15.73 -4.04
CA ALA A 351 -4.00 15.38 -3.09
C ALA A 351 -3.80 16.00 -1.70
N LYS A 352 -2.57 16.30 -1.28
CA LYS A 352 -2.23 16.85 0.04
C LYS A 352 -3.11 18.03 0.47
N PRO A 353 -3.38 19.06 -0.36
CA PRO A 353 -4.22 20.18 0.03
C PRO A 353 -5.67 19.79 0.35
N VAL A 354 -6.19 18.74 -0.28
CA VAL A 354 -7.54 18.21 0.00
C VAL A 354 -7.56 17.41 1.29
N LEU A 355 -6.52 16.60 1.52
CA LEU A 355 -6.42 15.76 2.71
C LEU A 355 -6.22 16.58 4.00
N GLY A 356 -5.51 17.71 3.92
CA GLY A 356 -5.27 18.60 5.05
C GLY A 356 -4.68 17.86 6.25
N ASN A 357 -5.25 18.06 7.44
CA ASN A 357 -4.77 17.43 8.68
C ASN A 357 -4.88 15.89 8.70
N TYR A 358 -5.62 15.28 7.78
CA TYR A 358 -5.68 13.82 7.66
C TYR A 358 -4.46 13.22 6.96
N TYR A 359 -3.65 14.04 6.26
CA TYR A 359 -2.38 13.60 5.69
C TYR A 359 -1.24 13.85 6.67
N ARG A 360 -0.42 12.81 6.89
CA ARG A 360 0.78 12.89 7.74
C ARG A 360 2.00 12.92 6.85
N GLU A 361 2.69 14.04 6.85
CA GLU A 361 3.96 14.16 6.13
C GLU A 361 4.99 13.19 6.72
N PRO A 362 5.59 12.31 5.91
CA PRO A 362 6.62 11.40 6.40
C PRO A 362 7.86 12.19 6.84
N GLN A 363 8.47 11.76 7.94
CA GLN A 363 9.80 12.24 8.29
C GLN A 363 10.77 11.93 7.15
N LYS A 364 11.51 12.94 6.69
CA LYS A 364 12.43 12.78 5.57
C LYS A 364 13.64 11.96 5.97
N SER A 365 14.00 11.01 5.11
CA SER A 365 15.22 10.23 5.24
C SER A 365 16.42 10.97 4.71
N GLY A 366 17.59 10.68 5.27
CA GLY A 366 18.87 10.94 4.59
C GLY A 366 19.07 9.92 3.46
N PRO A 367 20.32 9.54 3.15
CA PRO A 367 20.59 8.45 2.21
C PRO A 367 19.89 7.13 2.57
N LEU A 368 19.88 6.81 3.88
CA LEU A 368 19.27 5.61 4.45
C LEU A 368 18.18 6.00 5.48
N PRO A 369 17.13 5.18 5.64
CA PRO A 369 16.01 5.50 6.51
C PRO A 369 16.24 5.08 7.97
N LEU A 370 17.32 5.60 8.58
CA LEU A 370 17.69 5.25 9.95
C LEU A 370 16.63 5.65 10.99
N HIS A 371 15.82 6.66 10.68
CA HIS A 371 14.72 7.11 11.55
C HIS A 371 13.60 6.05 11.67
N LEU A 372 13.44 5.17 10.68
CA LEU A 372 12.48 4.06 10.73
C LEU A 372 12.98 2.90 11.62
N LEU A 373 14.24 2.94 12.05
CA LEU A 373 14.86 1.93 12.92
C LEU A 373 15.01 2.40 14.37
N SER A 374 14.87 3.70 14.65
CA SER A 374 14.88 4.19 16.02
C SER A 374 13.63 3.72 16.78
N GLY A 375 13.80 3.37 18.07
CA GLY A 375 12.82 2.63 18.89
C GLY A 375 11.39 3.16 18.93
N SER A 376 11.15 4.41 18.52
CA SER A 376 9.81 4.98 18.33
C SER A 376 9.03 4.41 17.14
N GLU A 377 9.48 3.40 16.40
CA GLU A 377 8.68 2.74 15.35
C GLU A 377 8.65 1.19 15.50
N LEU A 378 9.54 0.59 16.31
CA LEU A 378 9.73 -0.87 16.41
C LEU A 378 9.42 -1.49 17.79
N GLU A 379 9.27 -0.71 18.86
CA GLU A 379 9.13 -1.22 20.25
C GLU A 379 7.68 -1.45 20.74
N ALA A 380 6.80 -2.10 19.98
CA ALA A 380 5.41 -2.37 20.45
C ALA A 380 5.04 -3.86 20.49
#